data_AF-A0A3L7E2X3-F1
#
_entry.id   AF-A0A3L7E2X3-F1
#
_cell.length_a   1.000
_cell.length_b   1.000
_cell.length_c   1.000
_cell.angle_alpha   90.00
_cell.angle_beta   90.00
_cell.angle_gamma   90.00
#
_symmetry.space_group_name_H-M   'P 1'
#
loop_
_entity.id
_entity.type
_entity.pdbx_description
1 polymer ?
#
loop_
_entity_poly.entity_id
_entity_poly.type
_entity_poly.pdbx_seq_one_letter_code
_entity_poly.pdbx_strand_id
1 'polypeptide(L)'
;MKPYIRGGILEHFADTVALLGAEARPLLAAADVALEVLTVPGVFLPYGNYMRLLHLAARQTGAEHFGLLMARASNAASLATTPGTLQARLENEQCSFRDILQSVRREIATFHLRRGDMQLTQLALVLGYSKLSAFSRSFRSWYGESPRDWSRRAQWQQAD
;
A
#
# COMPACT_ATOMS: atom_id res chain seq x y z
N MET A 1 -12.33 11.66 3.78
CA MET A 1 -11.90 10.91 4.96
C MET A 1 -10.87 9.88 4.50
N LYS A 2 -9.64 9.89 5.02
CA LYS A 2 -8.62 8.91 4.59
C LYS A 2 -9.01 7.52 5.11
N PRO A 3 -9.07 6.46 4.29
CA PRO A 3 -9.51 5.14 4.75
C PRO A 3 -8.43 4.50 5.62
N TYR A 4 -8.79 4.21 6.88
CA TYR A 4 -7.95 3.51 7.84
C TYR A 4 -8.61 2.18 8.23
N ILE A 5 -7.79 1.18 8.52
CA ILE A 5 -8.23 -0.12 9.05
C ILE A 5 -7.71 -0.25 10.47
N ARG A 6 -8.49 -0.87 11.36
CA ARG A 6 -8.01 -1.22 12.69
C ARG A 6 -6.94 -2.32 12.58
N GLY A 7 -5.83 -2.14 13.29
CA GLY A 7 -4.68 -3.06 13.30
C GLY A 7 -5.01 -4.49 13.72
N GLY A 8 -6.11 -4.72 14.44
CA GLY A 8 -6.60 -6.06 14.79
C GLY A 8 -6.83 -6.99 13.59
N ILE A 9 -6.96 -6.46 12.37
CA ILE A 9 -7.02 -7.29 11.15
C ILE A 9 -5.71 -8.03 10.83
N LEU A 10 -4.59 -7.57 11.40
CA LEU A 10 -3.27 -8.15 11.21
C LEU A 10 -2.82 -9.08 12.34
N GLU A 11 -3.67 -9.30 13.35
CA GLU A 11 -3.36 -10.16 14.51
C GLU A 11 -2.80 -11.53 14.09
N HIS A 12 -3.38 -12.14 13.04
CA HIS A 12 -2.96 -13.44 12.52
C HIS A 12 -2.04 -13.37 11.31
N PHE A 13 -1.53 -12.19 10.95
CA PHE A 13 -0.72 -12.00 9.75
C PHE A 13 0.60 -12.76 9.86
N ALA A 14 1.30 -12.63 10.98
CA ALA A 14 2.58 -13.29 11.18
C ALA A 14 2.46 -14.81 11.08
N ASP A 15 1.45 -15.37 11.75
CA ASP A 15 1.19 -16.82 11.75
C ASP A 15 0.80 -17.33 10.36
N THR A 16 -0.04 -16.58 9.64
CA THR A 16 -0.47 -16.96 8.28
C THR A 16 0.70 -16.95 7.29
N VAL A 17 1.59 -15.96 7.38
CA VAL A 17 2.80 -15.90 6.55
C VAL A 17 3.77 -17.02 6.92
N ALA A 18 3.97 -17.29 8.21
CA ALA A 18 4.86 -18.34 8.69
C ALA A 18 4.37 -19.74 8.28
N LEU A 19 3.06 -20.00 8.34
CA LEU A 19 2.44 -21.24 7.89
C LEU A 19 2.70 -21.52 6.40
N LEU A 20 2.81 -20.48 5.60
CA LEU A 20 3.10 -20.55 4.17
C LEU A 20 4.61 -20.50 3.86
N GLY A 21 5.47 -20.62 4.87
CA GLY A 21 6.92 -20.72 4.71
C GLY A 21 7.63 -19.39 4.41
N ALA A 22 7.02 -18.26 4.76
CA ALA A 22 7.62 -16.93 4.59
C ALA A 22 7.83 -16.21 5.92
N GLU A 23 8.62 -15.12 5.91
CA GLU A 23 8.84 -14.27 7.08
C GLU A 23 8.00 -13.00 7.01
N ALA A 24 7.31 -12.66 8.10
CA ALA A 24 6.41 -11.49 8.16
C ALA A 24 7.17 -10.16 8.26
N ARG A 25 8.29 -10.13 8.99
CA ARG A 25 9.05 -8.89 9.26
C ARG A 25 9.55 -8.19 7.98
N PRO A 26 10.14 -8.89 6.99
CA PRO A 26 10.52 -8.26 5.72
C PRO A 26 9.32 -7.72 4.94
N LEU A 27 8.16 -8.38 5.01
CA LEU A 27 6.94 -7.96 4.32
C LEU A 27 6.35 -6.70 4.93
N LEU A 28 6.32 -6.60 6.27
CA LEU A 28 5.86 -5.43 7.02
C LEU A 28 6.76 -4.22 6.74
N ALA A 29 8.09 -4.40 6.86
CA ALA A 29 9.06 -3.37 6.54
C ALA A 29 8.94 -2.91 5.09
N ALA A 30 8.80 -3.85 4.15
CA ALA A 30 8.61 -3.52 2.75
C ALA A 30 7.31 -2.74 2.53
N ALA A 31 6.21 -3.09 3.23
CA ALA A 31 4.91 -2.44 3.12
C ALA A 31 4.77 -1.11 3.89
N ASP A 32 5.85 -0.64 4.52
CA ASP A 32 5.85 0.53 5.40
C ASP A 32 4.84 0.37 6.56
N VAL A 33 4.83 -0.82 7.15
CA VAL A 33 3.96 -1.18 8.27
C VAL A 33 4.84 -1.42 9.49
N ALA A 34 4.66 -0.62 10.54
CA ALA A 34 5.36 -0.80 11.80
C ALA A 34 4.98 -2.14 12.45
N LEU A 35 5.96 -2.84 13.03
CA LEU A 35 5.75 -4.14 13.68
C LEU A 35 4.75 -4.04 14.86
N GLU A 36 4.69 -2.87 15.49
CA GLU A 36 3.78 -2.52 16.58
C GLU A 36 2.30 -2.76 16.21
N VAL A 37 1.93 -2.70 14.93
CA VAL A 37 0.56 -2.95 14.48
C VAL A 37 0.08 -4.38 14.79
N LEU A 38 1.02 -5.32 14.94
CA LEU A 38 0.71 -6.71 15.26
C LEU A 38 0.45 -6.93 16.75
N THR A 39 1.00 -6.07 17.61
CA THR A 39 1.04 -6.27 19.06
C THR A 39 0.19 -5.25 19.83
N VAL A 40 -0.10 -4.10 19.23
CA VAL A 40 -0.83 -3.00 19.87
C VAL A 40 -2.25 -2.89 19.31
N PRO A 41 -3.27 -3.28 20.10
CA PRO A 41 -4.67 -3.06 19.71
C PRO A 41 -4.95 -1.56 19.55
N GLY A 42 -5.65 -1.20 18.48
CA GLY A 42 -6.09 0.19 18.26
C GLY A 42 -5.18 1.06 17.38
N VAL A 43 -4.05 0.53 16.90
CA VAL A 43 -3.28 1.20 15.85
C VAL A 43 -4.09 1.23 14.56
N PHE A 44 -4.22 2.42 13.96
CA PHE A 44 -4.89 2.59 12.68
C PHE A 44 -3.87 2.48 11.54
N LEU A 45 -4.15 1.58 10.61
CA LEU A 45 -3.29 1.34 9.46
C LEU A 45 -3.89 2.03 8.23
N PRO A 46 -3.11 2.84 7.47
CA PRO A 46 -3.55 3.33 6.19
C PRO A 46 -3.92 2.16 5.27
N TYR A 47 -5.08 2.23 4.62
CA TYR A 47 -5.58 1.16 3.75
C TYR A 47 -4.57 0.77 2.66
N GLY A 48 -3.80 1.74 2.15
CA GLY A 48 -2.75 1.50 1.16
C GLY A 48 -1.62 0.58 1.65
N ASN A 49 -1.16 0.76 2.90
CA ASN A 49 -0.09 -0.04 3.49
C ASN A 49 -0.59 -1.47 3.75
N TYR A 50 -1.84 -1.61 4.19
CA TYR A 50 -2.51 -2.92 4.32
C TYR A 50 -2.60 -3.66 2.97
N MET A 51 -3.06 -2.98 1.91
CA MET A 51 -3.16 -3.57 0.58
C MET A 51 -1.80 -3.97 0.01
N ARG A 52 -0.78 -3.13 0.23
CA ARG A 52 0.60 -3.41 -0.18
C ARG A 52 1.15 -4.62 0.56
N LEU A 53 0.84 -4.76 1.85
CA LEU A 53 1.22 -5.90 2.67
C LEU A 53 0.59 -7.20 2.16
N LEU A 54 -0.73 -7.21 1.90
CA LEU A 54 -1.42 -8.38 1.34
C LEU A 54 -0.86 -8.79 -0.02
N HIS A 55 -0.56 -7.82 -0.89
CA HIS A 55 0.03 -8.07 -2.20
C HIS A 55 1.44 -8.68 -2.10
N LEU A 56 2.29 -8.14 -1.23
CA LEU A 56 3.63 -8.67 -1.01
C LEU A 56 3.58 -10.08 -0.42
N ALA A 57 2.70 -10.32 0.55
CA ALA A 57 2.52 -11.62 1.17
C ALA A 57 2.03 -12.66 0.14
N ALA A 58 1.05 -12.32 -0.69
CA ALA A 58 0.58 -13.19 -1.77
C ALA A 58 1.71 -13.58 -2.74
N ARG A 59 2.54 -12.61 -3.14
CA ARG A 59 3.68 -12.86 -4.03
C ARG A 59 4.77 -13.70 -3.40
N GLN A 60 5.09 -13.47 -2.12
CA GLN A 60 6.18 -14.15 -1.43
C GLN A 60 5.81 -15.59 -1.07
N THR A 61 4.54 -15.83 -0.72
CA THR A 61 4.03 -17.15 -0.31
C THR A 61 3.51 -17.98 -1.48
N GLY A 62 3.35 -17.38 -2.67
CA GLY A 62 2.67 -18.01 -3.80
C GLY A 62 1.16 -18.17 -3.62
N ALA A 63 0.60 -17.71 -2.49
CA ALA A 63 -0.83 -17.77 -2.24
C ALA A 63 -1.54 -16.58 -2.88
N GLU A 64 -2.00 -16.73 -4.12
CA GLU A 64 -2.76 -15.69 -4.86
C GLU A 64 -3.97 -15.16 -4.07
N HIS A 65 -4.53 -15.98 -3.19
CA HIS A 65 -5.69 -15.66 -2.35
C HIS A 65 -5.34 -15.29 -0.90
N PHE A 66 -4.13 -14.81 -0.63
CA PHE A 66 -3.65 -14.50 0.72
C PHE A 66 -4.62 -13.63 1.55
N GLY A 67 -5.29 -12.65 0.93
CA GLY A 67 -6.30 -11.83 1.61
C GLY A 67 -7.49 -12.61 2.17
N LEU A 68 -7.89 -13.71 1.52
CA LEU A 68 -8.96 -14.59 2.02
C LEU A 68 -8.49 -15.48 3.17
N LEU A 69 -7.21 -15.89 3.14
CA LEU A 69 -6.59 -16.63 4.25
C LEU A 69 -6.55 -15.77 5.51
N MET A 70 -6.17 -14.50 5.36
CA MET A 70 -6.22 -13.52 6.44
C MET A 70 -7.64 -13.31 7.00
N ALA A 71 -8.65 -13.25 6.12
CA ALA A 71 -10.04 -13.12 6.54
C ALA A 71 -10.55 -14.31 7.35
N ARG A 72 -10.17 -15.54 6.95
CA ARG A 72 -10.49 -16.76 7.70
C ARG A 72 -9.76 -16.81 9.04
N ALA A 73 -8.50 -16.44 9.07
CA ALA A 73 -7.67 -16.51 10.28
C ALA A 73 -8.14 -15.52 11.36
N SER A 74 -8.63 -14.35 10.96
CA SER A 74 -9.01 -13.26 11.88
C SER A 74 -10.43 -13.33 12.44
N ASN A 75 -11.18 -14.42 12.20
CA ASN A 75 -12.60 -14.53 12.55
C ASN A 75 -13.43 -13.29 12.13
N ALA A 76 -12.93 -12.58 11.11
CA ALA A 76 -13.38 -11.25 10.77
C ALA A 76 -14.64 -11.36 9.91
N ALA A 77 -15.79 -11.46 10.58
CA ALA A 77 -17.08 -11.07 10.01
C ALA A 77 -17.07 -9.63 9.45
N SER A 78 -16.02 -8.84 9.73
CA SER A 78 -15.74 -7.51 9.19
C SER A 78 -14.98 -7.49 7.86
N LEU A 79 -14.50 -8.62 7.35
CA LEU A 79 -14.13 -8.80 5.94
C LEU A 79 -15.29 -9.48 5.18
N ALA A 80 -16.53 -9.09 5.48
CA ALA A 80 -17.71 -9.50 4.72
C ALA A 80 -17.62 -8.97 3.28
N THR A 81 -16.84 -9.66 2.45
CA THR A 81 -17.02 -9.66 1.02
C THR A 81 -16.69 -11.07 0.56
N THR A 82 -17.74 -11.86 0.34
CA THR A 82 -17.71 -13.19 -0.27
C THR A 82 -16.81 -13.14 -1.52
N PRO A 83 -16.01 -14.18 -1.84
CA PRO A 83 -15.03 -14.13 -2.94
C PRO A 83 -15.60 -13.63 -4.27
N GLY A 84 -16.84 -14.01 -4.61
CA GLY A 84 -17.56 -13.53 -5.80
C GLY A 84 -18.02 -12.07 -5.71
N THR A 85 -18.30 -11.55 -4.52
CA THR A 85 -18.72 -10.16 -4.30
C THR A 85 -17.52 -9.20 -4.28
N LEU A 86 -16.30 -9.66 -4.02
CA LEU A 86 -15.11 -8.81 -4.05
C LEU A 86 -14.69 -8.56 -5.49
N GLN A 87 -14.69 -9.60 -6.31
CA GLN A 87 -14.47 -9.48 -7.75
C GLN A 87 -15.62 -8.72 -8.43
N ALA A 88 -16.88 -9.03 -8.10
CA ALA A 88 -18.03 -8.30 -8.62
C ALA A 88 -18.13 -6.85 -8.11
N ARG A 89 -17.74 -6.51 -6.86
CA ARG A 89 -17.67 -5.11 -6.39
C ARG A 89 -16.51 -4.34 -7.02
N LEU A 90 -15.39 -5.00 -7.30
CA LEU A 90 -14.28 -4.42 -8.08
C LEU A 90 -14.65 -4.15 -9.54
N GLU A 91 -15.66 -4.83 -10.07
CA GLU A 91 -16.21 -4.62 -11.41
C GLU A 91 -17.41 -3.65 -11.43
N ASN A 92 -18.25 -3.62 -10.38
CA ASN A 92 -19.47 -2.78 -10.29
C ASN A 92 -19.24 -1.37 -9.73
N GLU A 93 -18.26 -1.18 -8.84
CA GLU A 93 -17.90 0.15 -8.37
C GLU A 93 -16.80 0.69 -9.29
N GLN A 94 -17.13 1.70 -10.10
CA GLN A 94 -16.28 2.34 -11.11
C GLN A 94 -15.02 3.07 -10.54
N CYS A 95 -14.42 2.55 -9.48
CA CYS A 95 -13.07 2.82 -8.97
C CYS A 95 -12.36 1.48 -8.77
N SER A 96 -11.57 1.08 -9.74
CA SER A 96 -10.84 -0.19 -9.70
C SER A 96 -9.76 -0.18 -8.61
N PHE A 97 -9.34 -1.36 -8.13
CA PHE A 97 -8.16 -1.54 -7.25
C PHE A 97 -6.94 -0.74 -7.74
N ARG A 98 -6.78 -0.65 -9.07
CA ARG A 98 -5.75 0.14 -9.73
C ARG A 98 -5.91 1.63 -9.42
N ASP A 99 -7.12 2.17 -9.46
CA ASP A 99 -7.41 3.58 -9.21
C ASP A 99 -7.15 3.98 -7.76
N ILE A 100 -7.52 3.12 -6.81
CA ILE A 100 -7.21 3.32 -5.39
C ILE A 100 -5.70 3.28 -5.15
N LEU A 101 -5.01 2.28 -5.70
CA LEU A 101 -3.55 2.18 -5.60
C LEU A 101 -2.85 3.40 -6.22
N GLN A 102 -3.35 3.89 -7.36
CA GLN A 102 -2.83 5.09 -8.00
C GLN A 102 -3.08 6.35 -7.18
N SER A 103 -4.27 6.48 -6.58
CA SER A 103 -4.61 7.58 -5.68
C SER A 103 -3.63 7.69 -4.51
N VAL A 104 -3.39 6.59 -3.82
CA VAL A 104 -2.46 6.55 -2.67
C VAL A 104 -1.03 6.86 -3.11
N ARG A 105 -0.57 6.28 -4.23
CA ARG A 105 0.77 6.56 -4.76
C ARG A 105 0.97 8.04 -5.09
N ARG A 106 -0.06 8.70 -5.64
CA ARG A 106 -0.06 10.14 -5.94
C ARG A 106 0.07 10.99 -4.66
N GLU A 107 -0.68 10.64 -3.63
CA GLU A 107 -0.65 11.36 -2.34
C GLU A 107 0.75 11.31 -1.70
N ILE A 108 1.31 10.10 -1.55
CA ILE A 108 2.63 9.89 -0.95
C ILE A 108 3.73 10.54 -1.80
N ALA A 109 3.67 10.38 -3.13
CA ALA A 109 4.65 10.99 -4.03
C ALA A 109 4.67 12.51 -3.88
N THR A 110 3.52 13.17 -3.95
CA THR A 110 3.46 14.63 -3.84
C THR A 110 3.84 15.14 -2.45
N PHE A 111 3.54 14.39 -1.39
CA PHE A 111 3.95 14.74 -0.02
C PHE A 111 5.47 14.86 0.10
N HIS A 112 6.22 13.84 -0.31
CA HIS A 112 7.69 13.84 -0.22
C HIS A 112 8.33 14.78 -1.24
N LEU A 113 7.80 14.89 -2.46
CA LEU A 113 8.35 15.78 -3.49
C LEU A 113 8.25 17.26 -3.12
N ARG A 114 7.19 17.68 -2.40
CA ARG A 114 7.08 19.05 -1.86
C ARG A 114 8.17 19.33 -0.84
N ARG A 115 8.36 18.40 0.10
CA ARG A 115 9.30 18.55 1.21
C ARG A 115 10.76 18.42 0.78
N GLY A 116 11.02 17.74 -0.34
CA GLY A 116 12.38 17.47 -0.80
C GLY A 116 13.19 16.59 0.17
N ASP A 117 12.51 15.87 1.06
CA ASP A 117 13.11 15.12 2.17
C ASP A 117 13.56 13.71 1.78
N MET A 118 13.33 13.30 0.54
CA MET A 118 13.64 11.96 0.06
C MET A 118 14.19 11.96 -1.37
N GLN A 119 15.23 11.16 -1.60
CA GLN A 119 15.75 10.94 -2.96
C GLN A 119 14.73 10.22 -3.83
N LEU A 120 14.61 10.61 -5.11
CA LEU A 120 13.63 10.06 -6.04
C LEU A 120 13.72 8.54 -6.22
N THR A 121 14.94 7.99 -6.21
CA THR A 121 15.21 6.56 -6.28
C THR A 121 14.62 5.81 -5.09
N GLN A 122 14.76 6.36 -3.88
CA GLN A 122 14.19 5.80 -2.66
C GLN A 122 12.67 5.94 -2.64
N LEU A 123 12.14 7.10 -3.07
CA LEU A 123 10.70 7.33 -3.20
C LEU A 123 10.05 6.33 -4.17
N ALA A 124 10.71 6.02 -5.28
CA ALA A 124 10.22 5.00 -6.23
C ALA A 124 10.05 3.63 -5.56
N LEU A 125 11.01 3.22 -4.72
CA LEU A 125 10.95 1.95 -4.00
C LEU A 125 9.82 1.92 -2.95
N VAL A 126 9.66 2.99 -2.17
CA VAL A 126 8.57 3.14 -1.18
C VAL A 126 7.21 2.97 -1.86
N LEU A 127 7.02 3.64 -3.00
CA LEU A 127 5.79 3.57 -3.82
C LEU A 127 5.59 2.20 -4.52
N GLY A 128 6.56 1.28 -4.42
CA GLY A 128 6.49 -0.08 -4.95
C GLY A 128 6.87 -0.19 -6.42
N TYR A 129 7.69 0.71 -6.95
CA TYR A 129 8.29 0.59 -8.29
C TYR A 129 9.67 -0.07 -8.20
N SER A 130 9.96 -0.97 -9.14
CA SER A 130 11.26 -1.67 -9.21
C SER A 130 12.40 -0.77 -9.69
N LYS A 131 12.10 0.33 -10.39
CA LYS A 131 13.08 1.27 -10.95
C LYS A 131 12.52 2.69 -10.92
N LEU A 132 13.41 3.68 -10.74
CA LEU A 132 13.06 5.11 -10.84
C LEU A 132 12.40 5.44 -12.18
N SER A 133 12.87 4.85 -13.28
CA SER A 133 12.27 5.08 -14.62
C SER A 133 10.82 4.61 -14.74
N ALA A 134 10.40 3.60 -13.96
CA ALA A 134 9.00 3.16 -13.93
C ALA A 134 8.14 4.19 -13.16
N PHE A 135 8.60 4.62 -11.99
CA PHE A 135 7.95 5.69 -11.22
C PHE A 135 7.82 6.98 -12.03
N SER A 136 8.90 7.46 -12.65
CA SER A 136 8.90 8.72 -13.41
C SER A 136 7.90 8.71 -14.57
N ARG A 137 7.73 7.57 -15.28
CA ARG A 137 6.73 7.45 -16.34
C ARG A 137 5.30 7.50 -15.79
N SER A 138 5.03 6.77 -14.70
CA SER A 138 3.72 6.80 -14.05
C SER A 138 3.41 8.19 -13.49
N PHE A 139 4.36 8.86 -12.84
CA PHE A 139 4.17 10.21 -12.32
C PHE A 139 3.87 11.22 -13.43
N ARG A 140 4.58 11.12 -14.57
CA ARG A 140 4.32 11.96 -15.73
C ARG A 140 2.92 11.74 -16.31
N SER A 141 2.45 10.49 -16.31
CA SER A 141 1.06 10.18 -16.69
C SER A 141 0.03 10.81 -15.74
N TRP A 142 0.38 11.11 -14.49
CA TRP A 142 -0.53 11.69 -13.50
C TRP A 142 -0.55 13.22 -13.51
N TYR A 143 0.61 13.84 -13.70
CA TYR A 143 0.82 15.27 -13.48
C TYR A 143 1.37 16.01 -14.71
N GLY A 144 1.57 15.32 -15.83
CA GLY A 144 2.07 15.90 -17.10
C GLY A 144 3.59 16.15 -17.15
N GLU A 145 4.27 16.17 -16.01
CA GLU A 145 5.70 16.49 -15.91
C GLU A 145 6.50 15.47 -15.08
N SER A 146 7.84 15.60 -15.07
CA SER A 146 8.69 14.70 -14.30
C SER A 146 8.61 14.99 -12.80
N PRO A 147 8.82 14.00 -11.91
CA PRO A 147 8.85 14.22 -10.46
C PRO A 147 9.85 15.31 -10.04
N ARG A 148 10.98 15.42 -10.74
CA ARG A 148 12.04 16.38 -10.45
C ARG A 148 11.61 17.81 -10.80
N ASP A 149 11.01 17.99 -11.96
CA ASP A 149 10.52 19.31 -12.41
C ASP A 149 9.35 19.77 -11.53
N TRP A 150 8.44 18.86 -11.22
CA TRP A 150 7.33 19.09 -10.31
C TRP A 150 7.80 19.52 -8.92
N SER A 151 8.79 18.80 -8.35
CA SER A 151 9.36 19.10 -7.03
C SER A 151 10.03 20.47 -7.00
N ARG A 152 10.85 20.81 -8.00
CA ARG A 152 11.50 22.12 -8.11
C ARG A 152 10.47 23.26 -8.15
N ARG A 153 9.40 23.09 -8.93
CA ARG A 153 8.31 24.08 -9.03
C ARG A 153 7.54 24.21 -7.72
N ALA A 154 7.24 23.09 -7.07
CA ALA A 154 6.50 23.09 -5.80
C ALA A 154 7.31 23.71 -4.65
N GLN A 155 8.64 23.59 -4.68
CA GLN A 155 9.54 24.21 -3.69
C GLN A 155 9.65 25.73 -3.89
N TRP A 156 9.61 26.23 -5.14
CA TRP A 156 9.60 27.68 -5.39
C TRP A 156 8.32 28.33 -4.88
N GLN A 157 7.19 27.63 -4.95
CA GLN A 157 5.91 28.10 -4.41
C GLN A 157 5.81 28.06 -2.88
N GLN A 158 6.80 27.49 -2.18
CA GLN A 158 6.87 27.46 -0.72
C GLN A 158 7.89 28.46 -0.15
N ALA A 159 8.69 29.09 -1.01
CA ALA A 159 9.73 30.06 -0.62
C ALA A 159 9.26 31.52 -0.73
N ASP A 160 8.07 31.75 -1.31
CA ASP A 160 7.30 33.00 -1.28
C ASP A 160 6.25 32.93 -0.13
#